data_AF-A0A0R3W8Y3-F1
#
_entry.id   AF-A0A0R3W8Y3-F1
#
_cell.length_a   1.000
_cell.length_b   1.000
_cell.length_c   1.000
_cell.angle_alpha   90.00
_cell.angle_beta   90.00
_cell.angle_gamma   90.00
#
_symmetry.space_group_name_H-M   'P 1'
#
loop_
_entity.id
_entity.type
_entity.pdbx_description
1 polymer ?
#
loop_
_entity_poly.entity_id
_entity_poly.type
_entity_poly.pdbx_seq_one_letter_code
_entity_poly.pdbx_strand_id
1 'polypeptide(L)'
;MLGKESPPDETEAFTKALRLIVLASGDYFILTGTVSDVVVEALQQHCEYLAEAFRSLFGDSVSSLTLPRLIASLADCKLHLSRILTYLSTYAFTSGDLENPDPHAICGASSKALSLFHAECDKLNINLENTISSPFLHPLITGQHIRMQRIDSFVANVATTEQYLEFTRLRQRARLLGQPFDIWLARSGLSIHRGVGGADVVPILAYLVTLCLRDVIDLALANRQRFGIDLCSQMTAVELQQASLGIRRMKGYL
;
A
#
# COMPACT_ATOMS: atom_id res chain seq x y z
N MET A 1 13.91 15.78 26.31
CA MET A 1 14.57 14.76 25.48
C MET A 1 14.63 15.30 24.06
N LEU A 2 15.82 15.55 23.53
CA LEU A 2 16.00 16.08 22.18
C LEU A 2 15.54 15.03 21.15
N GLY A 3 14.62 15.43 20.28
CA GLY A 3 14.27 14.64 19.10
C GLY A 3 15.51 14.49 18.22
N LYS A 4 15.94 13.26 17.98
CA LYS A 4 16.90 12.98 16.91
C LYS A 4 16.18 13.26 15.60
N GLU A 5 16.54 14.36 14.95
CA GLU A 5 16.22 14.57 13.54
C GLU A 5 16.81 13.39 12.75
N SER A 6 15.95 12.64 12.04
CA SER A 6 16.39 11.59 11.14
C SER A 6 17.29 12.20 10.05
N PRO A 7 18.39 11.54 9.65
CA PRO A 7 19.32 12.09 8.66
C PRO A 7 18.58 12.46 7.36
N PRO A 8 19.01 13.53 6.67
CA PRO A 8 18.31 14.08 5.50
C PRO A 8 18.08 13.04 4.40
N ASP A 9 18.99 12.08 4.25
CA ASP A 9 18.98 11.02 3.25
C ASP A 9 17.84 9.98 3.47
N GLU A 10 17.48 9.68 4.72
CA GLU A 10 16.37 8.78 5.04
C GLU A 10 15.02 9.40 4.71
N THR A 11 14.84 10.68 5.05
CA THR A 11 13.58 11.38 4.77
C THR A 11 13.36 11.55 3.27
N GLU A 12 14.43 11.71 2.49
CA GLU A 12 14.37 11.79 1.03
C GLU A 12 13.93 10.46 0.40
N ALA A 13 14.51 9.32 0.82
CA ALA A 13 14.17 8.01 0.29
C ALA A 13 12.69 7.66 0.50
N PHE A 14 12.16 7.96 1.70
CA PHE A 14 10.75 7.73 2.01
C PHE A 14 9.82 8.65 1.20
N THR A 15 10.11 9.95 1.17
CA THR A 15 9.35 10.94 0.39
C THR A 15 9.32 10.59 -1.10
N LYS A 16 10.46 10.14 -1.65
CA LYS A 16 10.57 9.66 -3.03
C LYS A 16 9.65 8.47 -3.29
N ALA A 17 9.57 7.51 -2.38
CA ALA A 17 8.67 6.36 -2.54
C ALA A 17 7.19 6.79 -2.56
N LEU A 18 6.79 7.70 -1.68
CA LEU A 18 5.43 8.27 -1.67
C LEU A 18 5.13 9.00 -2.98
N ARG A 19 6.07 9.80 -3.48
CA ARG A 19 5.96 10.47 -4.78
C ARG A 19 5.74 9.47 -5.90
N LEU A 20 6.52 8.38 -5.94
CA LEU A 20 6.34 7.32 -6.94
C LEU A 20 4.97 6.63 -6.85
N ILE A 21 4.40 6.47 -5.65
CA ILE A 21 3.05 5.89 -5.47
C ILE A 21 1.99 6.78 -6.10
N VAL A 22 2.05 8.09 -5.88
CA VAL A 22 1.17 9.06 -6.54
C VAL A 22 1.38 9.04 -8.05
N LEU A 23 2.64 9.01 -8.50
CA LEU A 23 2.94 8.97 -9.92
C LEU A 23 2.38 7.70 -10.61
N ALA A 24 2.45 6.57 -9.92
CA ALA A 24 1.99 5.30 -10.47
C ALA A 24 0.46 5.19 -10.59
N SER A 25 -0.31 6.17 -10.12
CA SER A 25 -1.77 6.18 -10.26
C SER A 25 -2.28 6.70 -11.60
N GLY A 26 -1.39 6.89 -12.58
CA GLY A 26 -1.79 7.30 -13.93
C GLY A 26 -2.26 8.75 -13.99
N ASP A 27 -1.65 9.64 -13.21
CA ASP A 27 -1.84 11.07 -13.42
C ASP A 27 -1.20 11.44 -14.78
N TYR A 28 -1.98 11.92 -15.75
CA TYR A 28 -1.55 12.02 -17.16
C TYR A 28 -0.37 12.97 -17.40
N PHE A 29 -0.11 13.87 -16.46
CA PHE A 29 0.91 14.91 -16.57
C PHE A 29 2.33 14.46 -16.19
N ILE A 30 2.53 13.17 -15.93
CA ILE A 30 3.73 12.65 -15.26
C ILE A 30 4.95 12.53 -16.17
N LEU A 31 4.78 12.51 -17.48
CA LEU A 31 5.93 12.49 -18.39
C LEU A 31 6.67 13.84 -18.43
N THR A 32 6.10 14.91 -17.87
CA THR A 32 6.70 16.25 -17.84
C THR A 32 6.58 16.98 -16.49
N GLY A 33 5.79 16.47 -15.54
CA GLY A 33 5.44 17.18 -14.31
C GLY A 33 6.01 16.57 -13.02
N THR A 34 6.40 17.44 -12.09
CA THR A 34 6.65 17.08 -10.69
C THR A 34 5.33 16.92 -9.93
N VAL A 35 5.24 15.92 -9.05
CA VAL A 35 4.14 15.90 -8.05
C VAL A 35 4.40 17.03 -7.06
N SER A 36 3.38 17.82 -6.80
CA SER A 36 3.45 18.88 -5.79
C SER A 36 3.79 18.31 -4.41
N ASP A 37 4.71 18.95 -3.70
CA ASP A 37 5.17 18.48 -2.37
C ASP A 37 4.02 18.41 -1.36
N VAL A 38 3.04 19.31 -1.44
CA VAL A 38 1.86 19.28 -0.55
C VAL A 38 0.97 18.06 -0.78
N VAL A 39 0.96 17.49 -1.99
CA VAL A 39 0.24 16.23 -2.29
C VAL A 39 0.98 15.05 -1.65
N VAL A 40 2.30 15.05 -1.72
CA VAL A 40 3.14 14.04 -1.06
C VAL A 40 3.02 14.14 0.45
N GLU A 41 3.00 15.35 1.00
CA GLU A 41 2.78 15.61 2.43
C GLU A 41 1.41 15.10 2.89
N ALA A 42 0.34 15.33 2.12
CA ALA A 42 -0.99 14.78 2.45
C ALA A 42 -0.99 13.25 2.50
N LEU A 43 -0.25 12.59 1.60
CA LEU A 43 -0.09 11.14 1.62
C LEU A 43 0.76 10.67 2.81
N GLN A 44 1.81 11.41 3.17
CA GLN A 44 2.62 11.16 4.35
C GLN A 44 1.79 11.24 5.64
N GLN A 45 0.93 12.24 5.79
CA GLN A 45 0.02 12.37 6.93
C GLN A 45 -0.94 11.16 7.05
N HIS A 46 -1.38 10.59 5.92
CA HIS A 46 -2.12 9.33 5.96
C HIS A 46 -1.23 8.16 6.37
N CYS A 47 0.02 8.13 5.91
CA CYS A 47 1.00 7.10 6.28
C CYS A 47 1.33 7.09 7.78
N GLU A 48 1.36 8.26 8.42
CA GLU A 48 1.51 8.42 9.87
C GLU A 48 0.28 7.89 10.62
N TYR A 49 -0.92 8.17 10.13
CA TYR A 49 -2.14 7.55 10.65
C TYR A 49 -2.10 6.02 10.55
N LEU A 50 -1.65 5.46 9.42
CA LEU A 50 -1.52 4.00 9.27
C LEU A 50 -0.57 3.42 10.32
N ALA A 51 0.53 4.11 10.63
CA ALA A 51 1.46 3.67 11.66
C ALA A 51 0.79 3.57 13.04
N GLU A 52 0.00 4.57 13.42
CA GLU A 52 -0.77 4.56 14.66
C GLU A 52 -1.85 3.46 14.67
N ALA A 53 -2.59 3.31 13.57
CA ALA A 53 -3.65 2.31 13.43
C ALA A 53 -3.08 0.88 13.52
N PHE A 54 -2.01 0.57 12.79
CA PHE A 54 -1.35 -0.74 12.87
C PHE A 54 -0.73 -1.00 14.25
N ARG A 55 -0.18 0.03 14.90
CA ARG A 55 0.30 -0.10 16.29
C ARG A 55 -0.84 -0.47 17.23
N SER A 56 -1.99 0.20 17.10
CA SER A 56 -3.18 -0.11 17.91
C SER A 56 -3.70 -1.53 17.64
N LEU A 57 -3.67 -2.00 16.39
CA LEU A 57 -4.12 -3.34 16.01
C LEU A 57 -3.20 -4.45 16.56
N PHE A 58 -1.88 -4.24 16.50
CA PHE A 58 -0.93 -5.26 16.94
C PHE A 58 -0.67 -5.22 18.45
N GLY A 59 -0.92 -4.08 19.10
CA GLY A 59 -0.65 -3.82 20.51
C GLY A 59 0.85 -3.77 20.83
N ASP A 60 1.17 -3.38 22.07
CA ASP A 60 2.53 -3.29 22.60
C ASP A 60 3.08 -4.67 23.01
N SER A 61 3.03 -5.66 22.10
CA SER A 61 3.57 -6.98 22.41
C SER A 61 5.10 -6.99 22.35
N VAL A 62 5.70 -7.61 23.35
CA VAL A 62 7.12 -7.95 23.41
C VAL A 62 7.49 -9.01 22.36
N SER A 63 6.53 -9.80 21.88
CA SER A 63 6.77 -10.89 20.92
C SER A 63 6.82 -10.37 19.48
N SER A 64 7.66 -10.98 18.64
CA SER A 64 7.71 -10.70 17.20
C SER A 64 6.35 -10.92 16.51
N LEU A 65 6.07 -10.14 15.46
CA LEU A 65 4.86 -10.30 14.65
C LEU A 65 5.04 -11.48 13.70
N THR A 66 4.25 -12.53 13.87
CA THR A 66 4.20 -13.71 12.99
C THR A 66 3.02 -13.63 12.04
N LEU A 67 3.02 -14.41 10.94
CA LEU A 67 1.90 -14.46 10.00
C LEU A 67 0.56 -14.82 10.66
N PRO A 68 0.45 -15.87 11.51
CA PRO A 68 -0.78 -16.17 12.22
C PRO A 68 -1.28 -15.01 13.10
N ARG A 69 -0.36 -14.30 13.78
CA ARG A 69 -0.72 -13.14 14.59
C ARG A 69 -1.18 -11.96 13.74
N LEU A 70 -0.55 -11.72 12.59
CA LEU A 70 -1.01 -10.71 11.63
C LEU A 70 -2.44 -11.01 11.16
N ILE A 71 -2.73 -12.28 10.80
CA ILE A 71 -4.07 -12.72 10.38
C ILE A 71 -5.08 -12.52 11.51
N ALA A 72 -4.75 -12.97 12.72
CA ALA A 72 -5.62 -12.82 13.89
C ALA A 72 -5.92 -11.35 14.21
N SER A 73 -4.93 -10.46 14.09
CA SER A 73 -5.10 -9.02 14.34
C SER A 73 -5.97 -8.33 13.29
N LEU A 74 -6.11 -8.94 12.10
CA LEU A 74 -6.90 -8.44 10.98
C LEU A 74 -8.18 -9.25 10.75
N ALA A 75 -8.61 -10.08 11.70
CA ALA A 75 -9.75 -10.98 11.55
C ALA A 75 -11.05 -10.27 11.10
N ASP A 76 -11.26 -9.04 11.60
CA ASP A 76 -12.42 -8.21 11.25
C ASP A 76 -12.23 -7.39 9.96
N CYS A 77 -11.01 -7.35 9.42
CA CYS A 77 -10.62 -6.54 8.26
C CYS A 77 -10.50 -7.39 6.99
N LYS A 78 -11.64 -7.91 6.50
CA LYS A 78 -11.67 -8.84 5.34
C LYS A 78 -10.94 -8.31 4.11
N LEU A 79 -10.98 -6.99 3.86
CA LEU A 79 -10.24 -6.34 2.77
C LEU A 79 -8.74 -6.66 2.85
N HIS A 80 -8.14 -6.50 4.04
CA HIS A 80 -6.72 -6.72 4.24
C HIS A 80 -6.37 -8.21 4.20
N LEU A 81 -7.23 -9.08 4.72
CA LEU A 81 -7.05 -10.53 4.58
C LEU A 81 -7.08 -11.00 3.13
N SER A 82 -8.01 -10.48 2.32
CA SER A 82 -8.05 -10.74 0.88
C SER A 82 -6.77 -10.25 0.18
N ARG A 83 -6.22 -9.10 0.58
CA ARG A 83 -4.94 -8.60 0.08
C ARG A 83 -3.76 -9.48 0.46
N ILE A 84 -3.72 -10.01 1.69
CA ILE A 84 -2.70 -10.99 2.11
C ILE A 84 -2.79 -12.25 1.24
N LEU A 85 -4.00 -12.78 1.02
CA LEU A 85 -4.21 -13.92 0.14
C LEU A 85 -3.70 -13.65 -1.28
N THR A 86 -4.03 -12.48 -1.85
CA THR A 86 -3.52 -12.07 -3.16
C THR A 86 -1.99 -12.00 -3.16
N TYR A 87 -1.38 -11.39 -2.15
CA TYR A 87 0.08 -11.33 -2.05
C TYR A 87 0.73 -12.72 -2.04
N LEU A 88 0.21 -13.62 -1.20
CA LEU A 88 0.73 -14.99 -1.07
C LEU A 88 0.51 -15.84 -2.32
N SER A 89 -0.58 -15.61 -3.05
CA SER A 89 -0.93 -16.38 -4.26
C SER A 89 -0.29 -15.85 -5.55
N THR A 90 -0.03 -14.55 -5.67
CA THR A 90 0.50 -13.97 -6.91
C THR A 90 1.89 -13.35 -6.74
N TYR A 91 2.11 -12.54 -5.71
CA TYR A 91 3.31 -11.70 -5.59
C TYR A 91 4.51 -12.41 -4.99
N ALA A 92 4.30 -13.39 -4.12
CA ALA A 92 5.37 -14.21 -3.56
C ALA A 92 6.11 -15.06 -4.62
N PHE A 93 5.49 -15.28 -5.79
CA PHE A 93 6.07 -16.02 -6.91
C PHE A 93 6.85 -15.13 -7.90
N THR A 94 6.65 -13.81 -7.86
CA THR A 94 7.19 -12.86 -8.86
C THR A 94 8.18 -11.85 -8.30
N SER A 95 8.59 -11.96 -7.03
CA SER A 95 9.44 -10.97 -6.33
C SER A 95 10.92 -10.95 -6.78
N GLY A 96 11.23 -11.42 -7.98
CA GLY A 96 12.52 -11.16 -8.63
C GLY A 96 12.55 -9.73 -9.16
N ASP A 97 12.96 -8.79 -8.32
CA ASP A 97 13.32 -7.44 -8.77
C ASP A 97 14.64 -7.54 -9.56
N LEU A 98 14.59 -7.36 -10.89
CA LEU A 98 15.73 -7.57 -11.80
C LEU A 98 16.87 -6.57 -11.59
N GLU A 99 16.58 -5.39 -11.03
CA GLU A 99 17.59 -4.33 -10.80
C GLU A 99 18.07 -4.27 -9.35
N ASN A 100 17.36 -4.89 -8.41
CA ASN A 100 17.75 -4.92 -7.00
C ASN A 100 17.28 -6.25 -6.37
N PRO A 101 17.90 -7.39 -6.73
CA PRO A 101 17.48 -8.68 -6.24
C PRO A 101 17.58 -8.67 -4.72
N ASP A 102 16.45 -8.74 -4.02
CA ASP A 102 16.46 -9.02 -2.60
C ASP A 102 16.98 -10.47 -2.45
N PRO A 103 18.19 -10.69 -1.93
CA PRO A 103 18.76 -12.03 -1.81
C PRO A 103 17.95 -12.94 -0.87
N HIS A 104 16.92 -12.39 -0.21
CA HIS A 104 15.98 -13.09 0.66
C HIS A 104 14.60 -13.35 0.04
N ALA A 105 14.40 -13.09 -1.26
CA ALA A 105 13.17 -13.44 -1.97
C ALA A 105 13.05 -14.97 -2.18
N ILE A 106 12.60 -15.68 -1.15
CA ILE A 106 12.50 -17.15 -1.14
C ILE A 106 11.21 -17.61 -1.84
N CYS A 107 11.34 -18.06 -3.09
CA CYS A 107 10.26 -18.66 -3.88
C CYS A 107 9.67 -19.96 -3.25
N GLY A 108 10.41 -20.62 -2.34
CA GLY A 108 9.95 -21.82 -1.62
C GLY A 108 9.10 -21.56 -0.36
N ALA A 109 9.02 -20.33 0.13
CA ALA A 109 8.30 -19.98 1.36
C ALA A 109 6.80 -19.73 1.13
N SER A 110 6.39 -19.47 -0.13
CA SER A 110 5.02 -19.06 -0.48
C SER A 110 3.98 -20.15 -0.23
N SER A 111 4.27 -21.42 -0.57
CA SER A 111 3.33 -22.54 -0.40
C SER A 111 3.07 -22.86 1.08
N LYS A 112 4.10 -22.80 1.93
CA LYS A 112 3.96 -22.97 3.38
C LYS A 112 3.20 -21.80 4.01
N ALA A 113 3.52 -20.57 3.62
CA ALA A 113 2.83 -19.37 4.11
C ALA A 113 1.35 -19.36 3.70
N LEU A 114 1.03 -19.79 2.47
CA LEU A 114 -0.35 -19.91 1.99
C LEU A 114 -1.12 -20.99 2.78
N SER A 115 -0.50 -22.15 3.02
CA SER A 115 -1.10 -23.21 3.84
C SER A 115 -1.36 -22.74 5.28
N LEU A 116 -0.42 -22.02 5.88
CA LEU A 116 -0.59 -21.40 7.20
C LEU A 116 -1.70 -20.35 7.21
N PHE A 117 -1.81 -19.56 6.15
CA PHE A 117 -2.87 -18.57 6.01
C PHE A 117 -4.26 -19.24 6.02
N HIS A 118 -4.46 -20.27 5.19
CA HIS A 118 -5.72 -21.02 5.18
C HIS A 118 -6.02 -21.67 6.53
N ALA A 119 -5.05 -22.34 7.14
CA ALA A 119 -5.23 -22.97 8.44
C ALA A 119 -5.64 -21.99 9.54
N GLU A 120 -5.06 -20.78 9.57
CA GLU A 120 -5.42 -19.77 10.57
C GLU A 120 -6.78 -19.13 10.26
N CYS A 121 -7.13 -18.91 8.98
CA CYS A 121 -8.47 -18.46 8.59
C CYS A 121 -9.55 -19.47 8.98
N ASP A 122 -9.32 -20.77 8.74
CA ASP A 122 -10.24 -21.85 9.11
C ASP A 122 -10.43 -21.90 10.63
N LYS A 123 -9.33 -21.85 11.38
CA LYS A 123 -9.34 -21.82 12.86
C LYS A 123 -10.13 -20.63 13.42
N LEU A 124 -10.05 -19.48 12.76
CA LEU A 124 -10.75 -18.25 13.16
C LEU A 124 -12.15 -18.11 12.53
N ASN A 125 -12.61 -19.09 11.75
CA ASN A 125 -13.88 -19.05 11.00
C ASN A 125 -14.02 -17.84 10.07
N ILE A 126 -12.94 -17.44 9.41
CA ILE A 126 -12.91 -16.30 8.48
C ILE A 126 -13.32 -16.77 7.08
N ASN A 127 -14.49 -16.33 6.61
CA ASN A 127 -14.91 -16.52 5.21
C ASN A 127 -14.62 -15.27 4.35
N LEU A 128 -13.80 -15.43 3.31
CA LEU A 128 -13.38 -14.40 2.35
C LEU A 128 -14.20 -14.35 1.04
N GLU A 129 -15.12 -15.30 0.80
CA GLU A 129 -15.85 -15.45 -0.48
C GLU A 129 -16.74 -14.23 -0.83
N ASN A 130 -17.08 -13.38 0.16
CA ASN A 130 -17.96 -12.22 -0.02
C ASN A 130 -17.31 -10.86 0.29
N THR A 131 -15.98 -10.78 0.27
CA THR A 131 -15.25 -9.55 0.65
C THR A 131 -15.64 -8.33 -0.20
N ILE A 132 -15.97 -8.56 -1.47
CA ILE A 132 -16.26 -7.53 -2.48
C ILE A 132 -17.67 -6.93 -2.31
N SER A 133 -18.57 -7.59 -1.57
CA SER A 133 -19.97 -7.18 -1.43
C SER A 133 -20.21 -6.12 -0.35
N SER A 134 -19.17 -5.67 0.36
CA SER A 134 -19.34 -4.66 1.41
C SER A 134 -19.58 -3.27 0.80
N PRO A 135 -20.74 -2.63 1.08
CA PRO A 135 -21.07 -1.32 0.50
C PRO A 135 -20.08 -0.22 0.89
N PHE A 136 -19.41 -0.36 2.06
CA PHE A 136 -18.38 0.57 2.51
C PHE A 136 -17.11 0.53 1.65
N LEU A 137 -16.85 -0.59 0.97
CA LEU A 137 -15.68 -0.76 0.10
C LEU A 137 -15.98 -0.34 -1.35
N HIS A 138 -17.25 -0.15 -1.71
CA HIS A 138 -17.65 0.22 -3.06
C HIS A 138 -16.92 1.48 -3.58
N PRO A 139 -16.75 2.56 -2.80
CA PRO A 139 -15.99 3.73 -3.26
C PRO A 139 -14.53 3.41 -3.60
N LEU A 140 -13.88 2.52 -2.84
CA LEU A 140 -12.51 2.09 -3.11
C LEU A 140 -12.42 1.29 -4.42
N ILE A 141 -13.38 0.40 -4.65
CA ILE A 141 -13.47 -0.40 -5.89
C ILE A 141 -13.71 0.52 -7.09
N THR A 142 -14.64 1.47 -6.98
CA THR A 142 -14.89 2.48 -8.03
C THR A 142 -13.62 3.29 -8.32
N GLY A 143 -12.95 3.76 -7.27
CA GLY A 143 -11.69 4.48 -7.37
C GLY A 143 -10.59 3.71 -8.09
N GLN A 144 -10.40 2.46 -7.70
CA GLN A 144 -9.46 1.55 -8.32
C GLN A 144 -9.77 1.35 -9.81
N HIS A 145 -11.05 1.20 -10.17
CA HIS A 145 -11.45 1.06 -11.56
C HIS A 145 -11.11 2.31 -12.37
N ILE A 146 -11.41 3.51 -11.84
CA ILE A 146 -11.03 4.79 -12.47
C ILE A 146 -9.51 4.87 -12.65
N ARG A 147 -8.73 4.52 -11.62
CA ARG A 147 -7.27 4.52 -11.70
C ARG A 147 -6.76 3.60 -12.82
N MET A 148 -7.31 2.40 -12.94
CA MET A 148 -6.96 1.47 -14.01
C MET A 148 -7.35 2.03 -15.38
N GLN A 149 -8.55 2.62 -15.53
CA GLN A 149 -8.97 3.27 -16.77
C GLN A 149 -8.04 4.42 -17.19
N ARG A 150 -7.57 5.23 -16.23
CA ARG A 150 -6.59 6.30 -16.48
C ARG A 150 -5.28 5.72 -17.01
N ILE A 151 -4.78 4.66 -16.36
CA ILE A 151 -3.58 3.96 -16.81
C ILE A 151 -3.77 3.42 -18.23
N ASP A 152 -4.85 2.69 -18.48
CA ASP A 152 -5.10 2.07 -19.79
C ASP A 152 -5.23 3.13 -20.88
N SER A 153 -5.92 4.23 -20.58
CA SER A 153 -6.10 5.33 -21.53
C SER A 153 -4.81 6.14 -21.76
N PHE A 154 -3.90 6.22 -20.79
CA PHE A 154 -2.54 6.76 -20.98
C PHE A 154 -1.74 5.87 -21.93
N VAL A 155 -1.77 4.55 -21.72
CA VAL A 155 -1.07 3.58 -22.56
C VAL A 155 -1.62 3.57 -23.98
N ALA A 156 -2.93 3.62 -24.14
CA ALA A 156 -3.58 3.50 -25.46
C ALA A 156 -3.49 4.77 -26.30
N ASN A 157 -3.55 5.96 -25.68
CA ASN A 157 -3.78 7.21 -26.43
C ASN A 157 -2.66 8.24 -26.35
N VAL A 158 -1.71 8.09 -25.42
CA VAL A 158 -0.75 9.17 -25.10
C VAL A 158 0.70 8.69 -25.15
N ALA A 159 1.01 7.53 -24.59
CA ALA A 159 2.39 7.09 -24.39
C ALA A 159 3.06 6.57 -25.67
N THR A 160 4.31 6.97 -25.91
CA THR A 160 5.21 6.22 -26.80
C THR A 160 5.61 4.88 -26.16
N THR A 161 6.20 3.96 -26.93
CA THR A 161 6.72 2.69 -26.41
C THR A 161 7.72 2.90 -25.28
N GLU A 162 8.62 3.88 -25.39
CA GLU A 162 9.60 4.20 -24.34
C GLU A 162 8.92 4.70 -23.06
N GLN A 163 7.93 5.59 -23.22
CA GLN A 163 7.15 6.14 -22.10
C GLN A 163 6.33 5.06 -21.40
N TYR A 164 5.77 4.11 -22.15
CA TYR A 164 5.11 2.93 -21.60
C TYR A 164 6.06 2.06 -20.78
N LEU A 165 7.27 1.79 -21.29
CA LEU A 165 8.28 1.01 -20.57
C LEU A 165 8.74 1.73 -19.30
N GLU A 166 8.98 3.04 -19.36
CA GLU A 166 9.34 3.84 -18.19
C GLU A 166 8.22 3.85 -17.15
N PHE A 167 6.96 4.02 -17.57
CA PHE A 167 5.81 3.96 -16.68
C PHE A 167 5.65 2.58 -16.05
N THR A 168 5.90 1.50 -16.79
CA THR A 168 5.88 0.14 -16.26
C THR A 168 6.94 -0.05 -15.18
N ARG A 169 8.18 0.41 -15.40
CA ARG A 169 9.25 0.41 -14.38
C ARG A 169 8.89 1.29 -13.18
N LEU A 170 8.26 2.43 -13.40
CA LEU A 170 7.76 3.30 -12.33
C LEU A 170 6.76 2.56 -11.45
N ARG A 171 5.77 1.86 -12.04
CA ARG A 171 4.76 1.10 -11.29
C ARG A 171 5.35 -0.03 -10.46
N GLN A 172 6.40 -0.69 -10.96
CA GLN A 172 7.13 -1.73 -10.22
C GLN A 172 7.85 -1.16 -9.00
N ARG A 173 8.40 0.06 -9.10
CA ARG A 173 9.11 0.77 -8.02
C ARG A 173 8.18 1.51 -7.05
N ALA A 174 6.93 1.78 -7.45
CA ALA A 174 5.95 2.54 -6.68
C ALA A 174 5.32 1.71 -5.53
N ARG A 175 6.16 1.38 -4.55
CA ARG A 175 5.84 0.59 -3.37
C ARG A 175 6.71 1.01 -2.18
N LEU A 176 6.16 0.91 -0.98
CA LEU A 176 6.95 0.98 0.25
C LEU A 176 7.53 -0.41 0.53
N LEU A 177 8.68 -0.72 -0.07
CA LEU A 177 9.44 -1.96 0.17
C LEU A 177 10.93 -1.62 0.25
N GLY A 178 11.71 -2.40 1.01
CA GLY A 178 13.12 -2.09 1.24
C GLY A 178 13.30 -0.91 2.20
N GLN A 179 14.29 -0.07 1.95
CA GLN A 179 14.65 1.06 2.81
C GLN A 179 13.48 2.01 3.14
N PRO A 180 12.60 2.44 2.20
CA PRO A 180 11.44 3.27 2.52
C PRO A 180 10.50 2.63 3.55
N PHE A 181 10.30 1.32 3.48
CA PHE A 181 9.47 0.62 4.45
C PHE A 181 10.15 0.50 5.81
N ASP A 182 11.47 0.26 5.83
CA ASP A 182 12.23 0.16 7.09
C ASP A 182 12.20 1.51 7.84
N ILE A 183 12.24 2.63 7.11
CA ILE A 183 12.08 3.98 7.67
C ILE A 183 10.68 4.17 8.25
N TRP A 184 9.64 3.82 7.50
CA TRP A 184 8.27 3.88 8.00
C TRP A 184 8.09 3.01 9.24
N LEU A 185 8.66 1.80 9.23
CA LEU A 185 8.56 0.85 10.33
C LEU A 185 9.24 1.40 11.58
N ALA A 186 10.43 1.98 11.46
CA ALA A 186 11.11 2.66 12.55
C ALA A 186 10.27 3.82 13.14
N ARG A 187 9.65 4.63 12.28
CA ARG A 187 8.75 5.73 12.69
C ARG A 187 7.45 5.22 13.32
N SER A 188 7.00 4.04 12.91
CA SER A 188 5.78 3.43 13.45
C SER A 188 5.95 2.90 14.87
N GLY A 189 7.17 2.80 15.40
CA GLY A 189 7.40 2.25 16.73
C GLY A 189 7.00 0.78 16.87
N LEU A 190 6.71 0.09 15.77
CA LEU A 190 6.45 -1.35 15.75
C LEU A 190 7.79 -2.09 15.92
N SER A 191 7.86 -3.01 16.89
CA SER A 191 9.01 -3.86 17.18
C SER A 191 9.13 -5.04 16.19
N ILE A 192 9.05 -4.76 14.89
CA ILE A 192 9.17 -5.77 13.83
C ILE A 192 10.59 -5.69 13.26
N HIS A 193 11.31 -6.80 13.28
CA HIS A 193 12.65 -6.89 12.72
C HIS A 193 12.67 -7.89 11.57
N ARG A 194 13.35 -7.58 10.45
CA ARG A 194 13.55 -8.51 9.31
C ARG A 194 14.32 -9.80 9.65
N GLY A 195 14.76 -9.97 10.90
CA GLY A 195 15.41 -11.18 11.38
C GLY A 195 14.45 -12.37 11.53
N VAL A 196 14.83 -13.32 12.40
CA VAL A 196 14.11 -14.59 12.61
C VAL A 196 12.65 -14.32 13.00
N GLY A 197 11.71 -14.68 12.11
CA GLY A 197 10.27 -14.53 12.30
C GLY A 197 9.62 -13.34 11.59
N GLY A 198 10.37 -12.26 11.30
CA GLY A 198 9.83 -11.09 10.58
C GLY A 198 10.08 -11.09 9.07
N ALA A 199 10.99 -11.94 8.59
CA ALA A 199 11.29 -12.08 7.16
C ALA A 199 10.04 -12.41 6.31
N ASP A 200 9.12 -13.22 6.83
CA ASP A 200 7.89 -13.61 6.11
C ASP A 200 6.78 -12.55 6.19
N VAL A 201 6.82 -11.68 7.21
CA VAL A 201 5.72 -10.75 7.54
C VAL A 201 6.00 -9.33 7.04
N VAL A 202 7.26 -8.89 7.08
CA VAL A 202 7.66 -7.54 6.64
C VAL A 202 7.24 -7.27 5.19
N PRO A 203 7.47 -8.17 4.22
CA PRO A 203 7.04 -7.94 2.83
C PRO A 203 5.51 -7.86 2.68
N ILE A 204 4.77 -8.63 3.48
CA ILE A 204 3.30 -8.61 3.49
C ILE A 204 2.81 -7.26 4.05
N LEU A 205 3.37 -6.80 5.17
CA LEU A 205 2.99 -5.53 5.78
C LEU A 205 3.36 -4.35 4.88
N ALA A 206 4.54 -4.37 4.26
CA ALA A 206 4.97 -3.42 3.23
C ALA A 206 3.97 -3.33 2.06
N TYR A 207 3.51 -4.48 1.58
CA TYR A 207 2.48 -4.57 0.54
C TYR A 207 1.15 -3.98 1.02
N LEU A 208 0.69 -4.33 2.23
CA LEU A 208 -0.56 -3.81 2.80
C LEU A 208 -0.53 -2.29 2.96
N VAL A 209 0.53 -1.74 3.56
CA VAL A 209 0.67 -0.28 3.75
C VAL A 209 0.70 0.43 2.39
N THR A 210 1.41 -0.13 1.39
CA THR A 210 1.40 0.40 0.02
C THR A 210 -0.01 0.44 -0.57
N LEU A 211 -0.82 -0.61 -0.35
CA LEU A 211 -2.20 -0.64 -0.81
C LEU A 211 -3.10 0.35 -0.05
N CYS A 212 -2.91 0.52 1.26
CA CYS A 212 -3.64 1.52 2.02
C CYS A 212 -3.35 2.95 1.55
N LEU A 213 -2.12 3.25 1.13
CA LEU A 213 -1.80 4.53 0.50
C LEU A 213 -2.49 4.70 -0.87
N ARG A 214 -2.57 3.61 -1.65
CA ARG A 214 -3.32 3.60 -2.90
C ARG A 214 -4.83 3.75 -2.69
N ASP A 215 -5.38 3.29 -1.57
CA ASP A 215 -6.79 3.48 -1.22
C ASP A 215 -7.16 4.96 -1.04
N VAL A 216 -6.24 5.78 -0.52
CA VAL A 216 -6.45 7.23 -0.43
C VAL A 216 -6.63 7.84 -1.82
N ILE A 217 -5.76 7.44 -2.75
CA ILE A 217 -5.81 7.87 -4.14
C ILE A 217 -7.11 7.36 -4.79
N ASP A 218 -7.44 6.08 -4.62
CA ASP A 218 -8.65 5.48 -5.19
C ASP A 218 -9.91 6.18 -4.66
N LEU A 219 -10.01 6.41 -3.35
CA LEU A 219 -11.14 7.14 -2.78
C LEU A 219 -11.21 8.59 -3.27
N ALA A 220 -10.08 9.27 -3.43
CA ALA A 220 -10.03 10.61 -4.01
C ALA A 220 -10.57 10.59 -5.46
N LEU A 221 -10.18 9.61 -6.27
CA LEU A 221 -10.68 9.44 -7.64
C LEU A 221 -12.19 9.18 -7.69
N ALA A 222 -12.69 8.32 -6.81
CA ALA A 222 -14.13 8.05 -6.70
C ALA A 222 -14.91 9.33 -6.31
N ASN A 223 -14.38 10.12 -5.38
CA ASN A 223 -14.97 11.39 -4.99
C ASN A 223 -14.95 12.40 -6.15
N ARG A 224 -13.86 12.46 -6.93
CA ARG A 224 -13.80 13.33 -8.13
C ARG A 224 -14.88 12.99 -9.14
N GLN A 225 -15.06 11.70 -9.45
CA GLN A 225 -16.14 11.25 -10.32
C GLN A 225 -17.51 11.66 -9.76
N ARG A 226 -17.74 11.43 -8.46
CA ARG A 226 -18.99 11.78 -7.78
C ARG A 226 -19.30 13.28 -7.83
N PHE A 227 -18.29 14.14 -7.74
CA PHE A 227 -18.45 15.59 -7.74
C PHE A 227 -18.33 16.21 -9.15
N GLY A 228 -18.16 15.40 -10.21
CA GLY A 228 -18.00 15.91 -11.57
C GLY A 228 -16.68 16.67 -11.80
N ILE A 229 -15.65 16.38 -11.00
CA ILE A 229 -14.31 16.94 -11.16
C ILE A 229 -13.61 16.20 -12.29
N ASP A 230 -12.92 16.93 -13.16
CA ASP A 230 -12.19 16.37 -14.30
C ASP A 230 -11.18 15.30 -13.86
N LEU A 231 -11.38 14.08 -14.35
CA LEU A 231 -10.52 12.95 -14.07
C LEU A 231 -9.22 12.98 -14.89
N CYS A 232 -9.05 13.92 -15.81
CA CYS A 232 -7.79 14.11 -16.50
C CYS A 232 -6.88 15.12 -15.80
N SER A 233 -7.36 15.81 -14.76
CA SER A 233 -6.60 16.84 -14.03
C SER A 233 -5.78 16.28 -12.85
N GLN A 234 -4.69 16.98 -12.46
CA GLN A 234 -3.85 16.59 -11.32
C GLN A 234 -4.64 16.53 -10.01
N MET A 235 -4.28 15.57 -9.15
CA MET A 235 -4.87 15.47 -7.82
C MET A 235 -4.29 16.51 -6.86
N THR A 236 -5.15 17.06 -6.00
CA THR A 236 -4.78 18.07 -5.02
C THR A 236 -4.59 17.47 -3.63
N ALA A 237 -3.84 18.17 -2.78
CA ALA A 237 -3.63 17.77 -1.39
C ALA A 237 -4.95 17.69 -0.60
N VAL A 238 -5.87 18.62 -0.87
CA VAL A 238 -7.19 18.68 -0.21
C VAL A 238 -8.01 17.42 -0.53
N GLU A 239 -7.98 16.95 -1.78
CA GLU A 239 -8.69 15.72 -2.18
C GLU A 239 -8.13 14.49 -1.46
N LEU A 240 -6.79 14.38 -1.31
CA LEU A 240 -6.17 13.30 -0.54
C LEU A 240 -6.47 13.40 0.96
N GLN A 241 -6.48 14.59 1.54
CA GLN A 241 -6.83 14.79 2.96
C GLN A 241 -8.28 14.39 3.23
N GLN A 242 -9.21 14.76 2.35
CA GLN A 242 -10.62 14.36 2.45
C GLN A 242 -10.80 12.86 2.29
N ALA A 243 -10.10 12.24 1.33
CA ALA A 243 -10.09 10.79 1.18
C ALA A 243 -9.52 10.08 2.43
N SER A 244 -8.40 10.56 2.96
CA SER A 244 -7.80 10.06 4.20
C SER A 244 -8.81 10.11 5.36
N LEU A 245 -9.52 11.22 5.54
CA LEU A 245 -10.59 11.33 6.55
C LEU A 245 -11.76 10.37 6.30
N GLY A 246 -12.13 10.15 5.04
CA GLY A 246 -13.12 9.16 4.65
C GLY A 246 -12.73 7.75 5.07
N ILE A 247 -11.49 7.35 4.78
CA ILE A 247 -10.91 6.07 5.17
C ILE A 247 -10.92 5.88 6.68
N ARG A 248 -10.48 6.88 7.45
CA ARG A 248 -10.47 6.85 8.92
C ARG A 248 -11.85 6.61 9.54
N ARG A 249 -12.92 6.91 8.80
CA ARG A 249 -14.32 6.73 9.23
C ARG A 249 -14.96 5.45 8.68
N MET A 250 -14.27 4.71 7.81
CA MET A 250 -14.79 3.47 7.25
C MET A 250 -14.72 2.34 8.28
N LYS A 251 -15.88 1.81 8.64
CA LYS A 251 -15.99 0.70 9.58
C LYS A 251 -15.31 -0.56 9.00
N GLY A 252 -14.42 -1.17 9.79
CA GLY A 252 -13.73 -2.41 9.41
C GLY A 252 -12.62 -2.21 8.38
N TYR A 253 -12.09 -0.98 8.26
CA TYR A 253 -10.91 -0.70 7.46
C TYR A 253 -9.63 -1.03 8.24
N LEU A 254 -9.33 -0.28 9.31
CA LEU A 254 -8.24 -0.50 10.27
C LEU A 254 -8.67 -0.04 11.67
#